data_AF-A0A0F9FFY9-F1
#
_entry.id   AF-A0A0F9FFY9-F1
#
_cell.length_a   1.000
_cell.length_b   1.000
_cell.length_c   1.000
_cell.angle_alpha   90.00
_cell.angle_beta   90.00
_cell.angle_gamma   90.00
#
_symmetry.space_group_name_H-M   'P 1'
#
loop_
_entity.id
_entity.type
_entity.pdbx_description
1 polymer ?
#
loop_
_entity_poly.entity_id
_entity_poly.type
_entity_poly.pdbx_seq_one_letter_code
_entity_poly.pdbx_strand_id
1 'polypeptide(L)'
;MLVREGEEYPRGCEMYYLEDGARAQLDRQRRVVINPGSVGQPRDGDPRAAYAAYDTESVTVTLHRLEYDIPATQKLMEAAGLPRWLIDRLAVGR
;
A
#
# COMPACT_ATOMS: atom_id res chain seq x y z
N MET A 1 -1.22 -5.14 1.62
CA MET A 1 -1.25 -6.62 1.51
C MET A 1 -0.38 -7.21 2.60
N LEU A 2 -0.83 -8.30 3.22
CA LEU A 2 -0.11 -9.06 4.22
C LEU A 2 -0.09 -10.54 3.82
N VAL A 3 1.07 -11.17 3.88
CA VAL A 3 1.22 -12.62 3.67
C VAL A 3 1.87 -13.20 4.90
N ARG A 4 1.31 -14.31 5.40
CA ARG A 4 1.83 -15.05 6.57
C ARG A 4 1.85 -16.55 6.27
N GLU A 5 2.65 -17.29 7.03
CA GLU A 5 2.66 -18.75 6.99
C GLU A 5 1.26 -19.29 7.34
N GLY A 6 0.72 -20.16 6.48
CA GLY A 6 -0.61 -20.73 6.65
C GLY A 6 -0.65 -21.80 7.74
N GLU A 7 -1.79 -21.94 8.41
CA GLU A 7 -1.95 -22.94 9.48
C GLU A 7 -2.31 -24.33 8.97
N GLU A 8 -3.00 -24.39 7.82
CA GLU A 8 -3.60 -25.62 7.28
C GLU A 8 -2.62 -26.47 6.45
N TYR A 9 -1.61 -25.86 5.83
CA TYR A 9 -0.68 -26.54 4.93
C TYR A 9 0.77 -26.34 5.36
N PRO A 10 1.55 -27.41 5.61
CA PRO A 10 2.97 -27.30 5.90
C PRO A 10 3.71 -26.62 4.73
N ARG A 11 4.23 -25.41 4.96
CA ARG A 11 4.84 -24.48 3.97
C ARG A 11 3.85 -23.71 3.07
N GLY A 12 2.56 -23.70 3.41
CA GLY A 12 1.57 -22.84 2.77
C GLY A 12 1.71 -21.37 3.21
N CYS A 13 1.11 -20.47 2.45
CA CYS A 13 1.02 -19.05 2.80
C CYS A 13 -0.43 -18.58 2.64
N GLU A 14 -0.90 -17.79 3.60
CA GLU A 14 -2.18 -17.10 3.55
C GLU A 14 -1.95 -15.64 3.17
N MET A 15 -2.77 -15.12 2.26
CA MET A 15 -2.68 -13.76 1.74
C MET A 15 -3.93 -12.96 2.13
N TYR A 16 -3.69 -11.75 2.62
CA TYR A 16 -4.71 -10.80 3.06
C TYR A 16 -4.55 -9.45 2.36
N TYR A 17 -5.66 -8.93 1.86
CA TYR A 17 -5.77 -7.52 1.48
C TYR A 17 -6.34 -6.76 2.67
N LEU A 18 -5.54 -5.85 3.21
CA LEU A 18 -5.93 -5.01 4.34
C LEU A 18 -6.58 -3.75 3.79
N GLU A 19 -7.74 -3.42 4.34
CA GLU A 19 -8.44 -2.15 4.07
C GLU A 19 -7.70 -0.98 4.74
N ASP A 20 -8.09 0.23 4.36
CA ASP A 20 -7.59 1.45 4.98
C ASP A 20 -7.96 1.50 6.47
N GLY A 21 -6.97 1.78 7.32
CA GLY A 21 -7.10 1.77 8.78
C GLY A 21 -7.09 0.38 9.42
N ALA A 22 -7.07 -0.71 8.64
CA ALA A 22 -7.04 -2.06 9.18
C ALA A 22 -5.73 -2.31 9.92
N ARG A 23 -5.85 -2.83 11.16
CA ARG A 23 -4.73 -3.19 12.04
C ARG A 23 -4.59 -4.70 12.10
N ALA A 24 -3.39 -5.20 11.83
CA ALA A 24 -3.05 -6.63 11.93
C ALA A 24 -2.01 -6.85 13.03
N GLN A 25 -2.31 -7.78 13.94
CA GLN A 25 -1.35 -8.27 14.94
C GLN A 25 -0.38 -9.22 14.27
N LEU A 26 0.92 -9.05 14.53
CA LEU A 26 1.97 -9.93 14.02
C LEU A 26 2.55 -10.79 15.13
N ASP A 27 3.00 -11.99 14.76
CA ASP A 27 3.74 -12.91 15.61
C ASP A 27 5.24 -12.78 15.32
N ARG A 28 6.05 -12.48 16.33
CA ARG A 28 7.52 -12.32 16.20
C ARG A 28 8.23 -13.62 15.84
N GLN A 29 7.61 -14.78 16.08
CA GLN A 29 8.19 -16.08 15.79
C GLN A 29 7.93 -16.56 14.36
N ARG A 30 7.00 -15.91 13.65
CA ARG A 30 6.61 -16.27 12.29
C ARG A 30 7.11 -15.27 11.26
N ARG A 31 7.34 -15.76 10.05
CA ARG A 31 7.73 -14.90 8.93
C ARG A 31 6.50 -14.29 8.30
N VAL A 32 6.57 -12.99 8.04
CA VAL A 32 5.52 -12.23 7.37
C VAL A 32 6.10 -11.40 6.25
N VAL A 33 5.34 -11.22 5.17
CA VAL A 33 5.64 -10.28 4.10
C VAL A 33 4.56 -9.22 4.09
N ILE A 34 4.96 -7.96 4.12
CA ILE A 34 4.06 -6.82 4.12
C ILE A 34 4.38 -5.97 2.89
N ASN A 35 3.34 -5.65 2.12
CA ASN A 35 3.40 -4.64 1.09
C ASN A 35 2.51 -3.45 1.52
N PRO A 36 3.12 -2.27 1.79
CA PRO A 36 2.42 -1.09 2.28
C PRO A 36 1.66 -0.32 1.18
N GLY A 37 1.80 -0.72 -0.07
CA GLY A 37 1.35 0.04 -1.23
C GLY A 37 2.40 1.06 -1.70
N SER A 38 1.94 2.09 -2.41
CA SER A 38 2.78 3.14 -2.99
C SER A 38 2.25 4.51 -2.60
N VAL A 39 3.16 5.39 -2.15
CA VAL A 39 2.81 6.77 -1.77
C VAL A 39 2.54 7.63 -3.01
N GLY A 40 3.39 7.55 -4.03
CA GLY A 40 3.37 8.50 -5.16
C GLY A 40 2.73 7.98 -6.46
N GLN A 41 2.58 6.66 -6.62
CA GLN A 41 1.94 6.07 -7.80
C GLN A 41 1.32 4.71 -7.41
N PRO A 42 0.18 4.70 -6.69
CA PRO A 42 -0.58 3.48 -6.45
C PRO A 42 -1.02 2.85 -7.77
N ARG A 43 -1.11 1.51 -7.79
CA ARG A 43 -1.40 0.71 -9.00
C ARG A 43 -2.51 -0.31 -8.82
N ASP A 44 -3.32 -0.12 -7.79
CA ASP A 44 -4.38 -1.03 -7.37
C ASP A 44 -5.79 -0.48 -7.59
N GLY A 45 -5.93 0.61 -8.35
CA GLY A 45 -7.23 1.22 -8.67
C GLY A 45 -7.73 2.22 -7.62
N ASP A 46 -7.06 2.36 -6.49
CA ASP A 46 -7.30 3.44 -5.51
C ASP A 46 -6.23 4.53 -5.70
N PRO A 47 -6.59 5.75 -6.13
CA PRO A 47 -5.62 6.81 -6.40
C PRO A 47 -5.01 7.41 -5.13
N ARG A 48 -5.53 7.12 -3.93
CA ARG A 48 -5.00 7.62 -2.67
C ARG A 48 -3.60 7.06 -2.40
N ALA A 49 -2.74 7.90 -1.84
CA ALA A 49 -1.40 7.50 -1.40
C ALA A 49 -1.51 6.40 -0.35
N ALA A 50 -0.66 5.37 -0.44
CA ALA A 50 -0.69 4.23 0.47
C ALA A 50 0.64 4.07 1.22
N TYR A 51 0.55 3.80 2.52
CA TYR A 51 1.68 3.39 3.35
C TYR A 51 1.22 2.46 4.47
N ALA A 52 2.18 1.95 5.26
CA ALA A 52 1.88 1.22 6.50
C ALA A 52 2.70 1.77 7.66
N ALA A 53 2.09 1.80 8.85
CA ALA A 53 2.75 2.07 10.11
C ALA A 53 2.99 0.75 10.84
N TYR A 54 4.25 0.47 11.21
CA TYR A 54 4.59 -0.67 12.05
C TYR A 54 4.94 -0.18 13.45
N ASP A 55 4.13 -0.59 14.42
CA ASP A 55 4.35 -0.34 15.85
C ASP A 55 5.15 -1.51 16.44
N THR A 56 6.38 -1.22 16.87
CA THR A 56 7.33 -2.21 17.40
C THR A 56 7.01 -2.66 18.81
N GLU A 57 6.32 -1.85 19.61
CA GLU A 57 5.95 -2.16 20.99
C GLU A 57 4.78 -3.14 20.99
N SER A 58 3.70 -2.79 20.28
CA SER A 58 2.50 -3.63 20.16
C SER A 58 2.63 -4.73 19.11
N VAL A 59 3.67 -4.70 18.26
CA VAL A 59 3.92 -5.66 17.17
C VAL A 59 2.75 -5.71 16.18
N THR A 60 2.27 -4.53 15.79
CA THR A 60 1.13 -4.41 14.87
C THR A 60 1.49 -3.60 13.65
N VAL A 61 0.88 -3.94 12.52
CA VAL A 61 0.93 -3.13 11.31
C VAL A 61 -0.45 -2.59 10.99
N THR A 62 -0.50 -1.31 10.62
CA THR A 62 -1.72 -0.63 10.16
C THR A 62 -1.49 -0.10 8.76
N LEU A 63 -2.40 -0.40 7.82
CA LEU A 63 -2.35 0.15 6.46
C LEU A 63 -3.14 1.46 6.41
N HIS A 64 -2.61 2.45 5.70
CA HIS A 64 -3.24 3.75 5.56
C HIS A 64 -3.37 4.16 4.11
N ARG A 65 -4.49 4.83 3.78
CA ARG A 65 -4.74 5.52 2.52
C ARG A 65 -5.05 6.98 2.79
N LEU A 66 -4.36 7.89 2.10
CA LEU A 66 -4.54 9.33 2.27
C LEU A 66 -4.83 9.98 0.92
N GLU A 67 -5.84 10.84 0.90
CA GLU A 67 -6.05 11.76 -0.21
C GLU A 67 -4.90 12.77 -0.27
N TYR A 68 -4.55 13.17 -1.50
CA TYR A 68 -3.60 14.23 -1.76
C TYR A 68 -4.03 15.00 -3.01
N ASP A 69 -3.44 16.16 -3.23
CA ASP A 69 -3.75 17.00 -4.38
C ASP A 69 -3.13 16.42 -5.68
N ILE A 70 -3.85 15.47 -6.28
CA ILE A 70 -3.50 14.86 -7.56
C ILE A 70 -3.39 15.92 -8.67
N PRO A 71 -4.37 16.83 -8.86
CA PRO A 71 -4.26 17.88 -9.88
C PRO A 71 -3.01 18.75 -9.73
N ALA A 72 -2.62 19.13 -8.52
CA ALA A 72 -1.39 19.90 -8.29
C ALA A 72 -0.15 19.11 -8.72
N THR A 73 -0.09 17.81 -8.38
CA THR A 73 1.02 16.93 -8.80
C THR A 73 1.05 16.78 -10.32
N GLN A 74 -0.10 16.55 -10.95
CA GLN A 74 -0.22 16.44 -12.41
C GLN A 74 0.27 17.71 -13.12
N LYS A 75 -0.10 18.89 -12.62
CA LYS A 75 0.36 20.17 -13.17
C LYS A 75 1.89 20.32 -13.10
N LEU A 76 2.52 19.88 -12.00
CA LEU A 76 3.98 19.88 -11.88
C LEU A 76 4.62 18.91 -12.89
N MET A 77 4.01 17.73 -13.10
CA MET A 77 4.49 16.76 -14.08
C MET A 77 4.34 17.26 -15.53
N GLU A 78 3.24 17.95 -15.84
CA GLU A 78 3.03 18.61 -17.13
C GLU A 78 4.09 19.69 -17.38
N ALA A 79 4.34 20.54 -16.39
CA ALA A 79 5.38 21.58 -16.46
C ALA A 79 6.78 20.98 -16.64
N ALA A 80 7.03 19.78 -16.12
CA ALA A 80 8.27 19.03 -16.32
C ALA A 80 8.34 18.27 -17.66
N GLY A 81 7.30 18.33 -18.50
CA GLY A 81 7.28 17.67 -19.81
C GLY A 81 7.15 16.15 -19.74
N LEU A 82 6.59 15.59 -18.65
CA LEU A 82 6.43 14.15 -18.53
C LEU A 82 5.36 13.60 -19.50
N PRO A 83 5.50 12.35 -19.96
CA PRO A 83 4.51 11.71 -20.82
C PRO A 83 3.10 11.72 -20.21
N ARG A 84 2.09 12.09 -21.02
CA ARG A 84 0.70 12.23 -20.58
C ARG A 84 0.15 10.99 -19.85
N TRP A 85 0.53 9.80 -20.31
CA TRP A 85 0.11 8.52 -19.71
C TRP A 85 0.65 8.30 -18.29
N LEU A 86 1.75 8.95 -17.89
CA LEU A 86 2.25 8.95 -16.51
C LEU A 86 1.51 9.95 -15.62
N ILE A 87 0.95 10.99 -16.21
CA ILE A 87 0.23 12.06 -15.52
C ILE A 87 -1.19 11.61 -15.21
N ASP A 88 -1.91 11.18 -16.25
CA ASP A 88 -3.34 10.82 -16.15
C ASP A 88 -3.59 9.63 -15.21
N ARG A 89 -2.62 8.70 -15.15
CA ARG A 89 -2.74 7.49 -14.33
C ARG A 89 -2.85 7.74 -12.83
N LEU A 90 -2.35 8.89 -12.34
CA LEU A 90 -2.41 9.22 -10.91
C LEU A 90 -3.87 9.30 -10.42
N ALA A 91 -4.78 9.80 -11.27
CA ALA A 91 -6.19 9.97 -10.94
C ALA A 91 -6.97 8.64 -10.83
N VAL A 92 -6.41 7.54 -11.34
CA VAL A 92 -7.07 6.22 -11.36
C VAL A 92 -6.28 5.14 -10.62
N GLY A 93 -5.09 5.47 -10.10
CA GLY A 93 -4.21 4.52 -9.43
C GLY A 93 -3.73 3.37 -10.34
N ARG A 94 -3.05 3.69 -11.46
CA ARG A 94 -2.52 2.70 -12.44
C ARG A 94 -1.12 3.05 -13.00
#